data_AF-A0A0D3B806-F1
#
_entry.id   AF-A0A0D3B806-F1
#
_cell.length_a   1.000
_cell.length_b   1.000
_cell.length_c   1.000
_cell.angle_alpha   90.00
_cell.angle_beta   90.00
_cell.angle_gamma   90.00
#
_symmetry.space_group_name_H-M   'P 1'
#
loop_
_entity.id
_entity.type
_entity.pdbx_description
1 polymer ?
#
loop_
_entity_poly.entity_id
_entity_poly.type
_entity_poly.pdbx_seq_one_letter_code
_entity_poly.pdbx_strand_id
1 'polypeptide(L)' 'MAAPLTSKPLVSDFSSSVSHIPSTYVRPISDRPKLSQAETSGDTIPLIDLRDLHGPNRAEIMRQIAHACSTHGFFQVTPV' A
#
# COMPACT_ATOMS: atom_id res chain seq x y z
N MET A 1 24.51 29.20 -21.43
CA MET A 1 24.79 27.76 -21.56
C MET A 1 23.93 27.05 -20.51
N ALA A 2 22.83 26.42 -20.92
CA ALA A 2 21.90 25.77 -19.98
C ALA A 2 22.38 24.34 -19.68
N ALA A 3 22.44 23.97 -18.39
CA ALA A 3 22.80 22.62 -17.98
C ALA A 3 21.69 21.62 -18.39
N PRO A 4 22.05 20.40 -18.83
CA PRO A 4 21.06 19.40 -19.21
C PRO A 4 20.27 18.97 -17.97
N LEU A 5 18.94 18.99 -18.07
CA LEU A 5 18.06 18.41 -17.06
C LEU A 5 18.30 16.90 -17.06
N THR A 6 19.00 16.39 -16.05
CA THR A 6 19.20 14.95 -15.86
C THR A 6 17.88 14.36 -15.38
N SER A 7 17.05 13.93 -16.33
CA SER A 7 15.87 13.12 -16.06
C SER A 7 16.32 11.85 -15.35
N LYS A 8 16.00 11.71 -14.06
CA LYS A 8 16.24 10.49 -13.30
C LYS A 8 15.32 9.40 -13.87
N PRO A 9 15.84 8.41 -14.60
CA PRO A 9 14.99 7.41 -15.22
C PRO A 9 14.32 6.57 -14.12
N LEU A 10 13.02 6.31 -14.30
CA LEU A 10 12.25 5.44 -13.41
C LEU A 10 12.57 3.98 -13.73
N VAL A 11 12.38 3.08 -12.76
CA VAL A 11 12.59 1.64 -12.96
C VAL A 11 11.75 1.08 -14.12
N SER A 12 10.56 1.65 -14.33
CA SER A 12 9.69 1.34 -15.47
C SER A 12 10.39 1.52 -16.81
N ASP A 13 11.22 2.54 -16.93
CA ASP A 13 11.77 3.02 -18.21
C ASP A 13 12.78 2.03 -18.81
N PHE A 14 13.36 1.16 -17.99
CA PHE A 14 14.34 0.15 -18.42
C PHE A 14 13.97 -1.28 -18.00
N SER A 15 12.82 -1.47 -17.36
CA SER A 15 12.36 -2.79 -16.85
C SER A 15 12.30 -3.89 -17.92
N SER A 16 12.00 -3.55 -19.17
CA SER A 16 11.92 -4.51 -20.30
C SER A 16 13.28 -4.90 -20.87
N SER A 17 14.33 -4.13 -20.58
CA SER A 17 15.66 -4.27 -21.19
C SER A 17 16.71 -4.86 -20.23
N VAL A 18 16.30 -5.13 -18.99
CA VAL A 18 17.21 -5.51 -17.91
C VAL A 18 16.78 -6.87 -17.35
N SER A 19 17.73 -7.82 -17.30
CA SER A 19 17.48 -9.19 -16.80
C SER A 19 17.52 -9.31 -15.28
N HIS A 20 18.09 -8.32 -14.58
CA HIS A 20 18.25 -8.31 -13.12
C HIS A 20 18.08 -6.91 -12.57
N ILE A 21 17.37 -6.75 -11.44
CA ILE A 21 17.24 -5.43 -10.81
C ILE A 21 18.62 -4.86 -10.45
N PRO A 22 18.87 -3.55 -10.69
CA PRO A 22 20.14 -2.94 -10.30
C PRO A 22 20.36 -3.05 -8.79
N SER A 23 21.62 -3.22 -8.38
CA SER A 23 22.00 -3.45 -6.98
C SER A 23 21.51 -2.35 -6.02
N THR A 24 21.40 -1.11 -6.49
CA THR A 24 20.87 0.03 -5.71
C THR A 24 19.41 -0.16 -5.28
N TYR A 25 18.64 -1.00 -5.97
CA TYR A 25 17.25 -1.33 -5.60
C TYR A 25 17.15 -2.61 -4.76
N VAL A 26 18.26 -3.35 -4.60
CA VAL A 26 18.29 -4.58 -3.81
C VAL A 26 18.39 -4.20 -2.33
N ARG A 27 17.31 -4.41 -1.57
CA ARG A 27 17.31 -4.17 -0.12
C ARG A 27 18.29 -5.11 0.62
N PRO A 28 18.86 -4.68 1.77
CA PRO A 28 19.61 -5.56 2.67
C PRO A 28 18.81 -6.82 3.04
N ILE A 29 19.50 -7.92 3.34
CA ILE A 29 18.85 -9.21 3.65
C ILE A 29 17.81 -9.06 4.77
N SER A 30 18.13 -8.26 5.80
CA SER A 30 17.24 -7.98 6.94
C SER A 30 15.91 -7.32 6.56
N ASP A 31 15.85 -6.59 5.44
CA ASP A 31 14.67 -5.84 4.99
C ASP A 31 13.89 -6.57 3.89
N ARG A 32 14.33 -7.77 3.50
CA ARG A 32 13.65 -8.57 2.47
C ARG A 32 12.46 -9.30 3.11
N PRO A 33 11.28 -9.25 2.48
CA PRO A 33 10.12 -9.96 2.99
C PRO A 33 10.39 -11.47 2.94
N LYS A 34 10.10 -12.16 4.05
CA LYS A 34 10.15 -13.63 4.11
C LYS A 34 8.83 -14.18 3.59
N LEU A 35 8.76 -14.41 2.28
CA LEU A 35 7.56 -14.93 1.61
C LEU A 35 7.07 -16.26 2.22
N SER A 36 7.97 -17.11 2.71
CA SER A 36 7.61 -18.36 3.39
C SER A 36 6.96 -18.17 4.77
N GLN A 37 7.04 -16.96 5.34
CA GLN A 37 6.40 -16.56 6.59
C GLN A 37 5.21 -15.63 6.34
N ALA A 38 4.85 -15.41 5.07
CA ALA A 38 3.63 -14.68 4.74
C ALA A 38 2.45 -15.59 5.09
N GLU A 39 2.02 -15.52 6.34
CA GLU A 39 0.79 -16.14 6.78
C GLU A 39 -0.36 -15.53 5.97
N THR A 40 -1.22 -16.36 5.40
CA THR A 40 -2.57 -15.91 5.05
C THR A 40 -3.32 -15.84 6.37
N SER A 41 -2.99 -14.84 7.18
CA SER A 41 -3.63 -14.60 8.46
C SER A 41 -5.14 -14.64 8.21
N GLY A 42 -5.87 -15.51 8.92
CA GLY A 42 -7.33 -15.59 8.79
C GLY A 42 -8.04 -14.27 9.13
N ASP A 43 -7.29 -13.32 9.70
CA ASP A 43 -7.68 -11.95 9.93
C ASP A 43 -7.78 -11.20 8.59
N THR A 44 -9.01 -10.93 8.17
CA THR A 44 -9.30 -10.11 7.00
C THR A 44 -9.14 -8.64 7.34
N ILE A 45 -8.49 -7.88 6.47
CA ILE A 45 -8.37 -6.42 6.60
C ILE A 45 -9.79 -5.84 6.69
N PRO A 46 -10.11 -4.98 7.69
CA PRO A 46 -11.45 -4.40 7.82
C PRO A 46 -11.88 -3.69 6.53
N LEU A 47 -13.07 -4.00 6.02
CA LEU A 47 -13.66 -3.35 4.86
C LEU A 47 -14.85 -2.50 5.32
N ILE A 48 -14.81 -1.19 5.05
CA ILE A 48 -15.82 -0.22 5.50
C ILE A 48 -16.56 0.36 4.29
N ASP A 49 -17.89 0.27 4.30
CA ASP A 49 -18.77 0.95 3.33
C ASP A 49 -18.99 2.41 3.76
N LEU A 50 -18.51 3.34 2.93
CA LEU A 50 -18.60 4.78 3.20
C LEU A 50 -19.80 5.46 2.52
N ARG A 51 -20.66 4.73 1.80
CA ARG A 51 -21.76 5.32 1.02
C ARG A 51 -22.70 6.19 1.85
N ASP A 52 -22.94 5.81 3.10
CA ASP A 52 -23.84 6.54 4.02
C ASP A 52 -23.09 7.38 5.07
N LEU A 53 -21.82 7.72 4.82
CA LEU A 53 -21.00 8.50 5.76
C LEU A 53 -21.59 9.88 6.06
N HIS A 54 -22.33 10.45 5.11
CA HIS A 54 -23.01 11.73 5.25
C HIS A 54 -24.52 11.61 5.50
N GLY A 55 -25.02 10.39 5.73
CA GLY A 55 -26.43 10.12 6.01
C GLY A 55 -26.67 9.57 7.41
N PRO A 56 -27.83 8.92 7.65
CA PRO A 56 -28.25 8.50 8.99
C PRO A 56 -27.29 7.50 9.66
N ASN A 57 -26.56 6.69 8.91
CA ASN A 57 -25.63 5.71 9.47
C ASN A 57 -24.23 6.24 9.78
N ARG A 58 -24.01 7.57 9.70
CA ARG A 58 -22.70 8.20 10.00
C ARG A 58 -22.09 7.72 11.31
N ALA A 59 -22.89 7.64 12.39
CA ALA A 59 -22.38 7.25 13.71
C ALA A 59 -21.79 5.83 13.71
N GLU A 60 -22.44 4.90 13.02
CA GLU A 60 -21.98 3.52 12.89
C GLU A 60 -20.72 3.43 12.04
N ILE A 61 -20.67 4.15 10.91
CA ILE A 61 -19.47 4.19 10.05
C ILE A 61 -18.28 4.78 10.82
N MET A 62 -18.48 5.85 11.59
CA MET A 62 -17.42 6.43 12.43
C MET A 62 -16.93 5.44 13.50
N ARG A 63 -17.83 4.62 14.08
CA ARG A 63 -17.46 3.57 15.03
C ARG A 63 -16.61 2.49 14.37
N GLN A 64 -16.94 2.07 13.16
CA GLN A 64 -16.14 1.10 12.39
C GLN A 64 -14.75 1.65 12.06
N ILE A 65 -14.66 2.91 11.65
CA ILE A 65 -13.37 3.59 11.38
C ILE A 65 -12.52 3.64 12.66
N ALA A 66 -13.09 4.11 13.77
CA ALA A 66 -12.37 4.19 15.05
C ALA A 66 -11.86 2.81 15.49
N HIS A 67 -12.70 1.78 15.35
CA HIS A 67 -12.33 0.41 15.69
C HIS A 67 -11.18 -0.11 14.81
N ALA A 68 -11.26 0.04 13.49
CA ALA A 68 -10.23 -0.40 12.57
C ALA A 68 -8.89 0.33 12.80
N CYS A 69 -8.92 1.64 13.03
CA CYS A 69 -7.74 2.41 13.39
C CYS A 69 -7.09 1.92 14.70
N SER A 70 -7.89 1.59 15.71
CA SER A 70 -7.38 1.16 17.02
C SER A 70 -6.80 -0.27 17.02
N THR A 71 -7.32 -1.15 16.17
CA THR A 71 -6.98 -2.58 16.17
C THR A 71 -5.99 -2.96 15.07
N HIS A 72 -6.13 -2.37 13.88
CA HIS A 72 -5.33 -2.71 12.69
C HIS A 72 -4.42 -1.55 12.27
N GLY A 73 -4.81 -0.31 12.54
CA GLY A 73 -4.11 0.89 12.05
C GLY A 73 -4.40 1.22 10.58
N PHE A 74 -5.16 0.38 9.88
CA PHE A 74 -5.58 0.57 8.49
C PHE A 74 -6.88 -0.20 8.20
N PHE A 75 -7.55 0.15 7.10
CA PHE A 75 -8.76 -0.50 6.59
C PHE A 75 -8.89 -0.27 5.08
N GLN A 76 -9.74 -1.06 4.43
CA GLN A 76 -10.16 -0.89 3.05
C GLN A 76 -11.50 -0.16 3.00
N VAL A 77 -11.77 0.49 1.87
CA VAL A 77 -13.05 1.14 1.60
C VAL A 77 -13.69 0.50 0.38
N THR A 78 -15.01 0.32 0.39
CA THR A 78 -15.71 -0.18 -0.80
C THR A 78 -15.68 0.87 -1.91
N PRO A 79 -15.49 0.48 -3.19
CA PRO A 79 -15.66 1.39 -4.32
C PRO A 79 -17.06 2.01 -4.31
N VAL A 80 -17.14 3.28 -4.70
CA VAL A 80 -18.39 4.03 -4.89
C VAL A 80 -18.94 3.84 -6.29
#